data_AF-A0A2T4VM09-F1
#
_entry.id   AF-A0A2T4VM09-F1
#
_cell.length_a   1.000
_cell.length_b   1.000
_cell.length_c   1.000
_cell.angle_alpha   90.00
_cell.angle_beta   90.00
_cell.angle_gamma   90.00
#
_symmetry.space_group_name_H-M   'P 1'
#
loop_
_entity.id
_entity.type
_entity.pdbx_description
1 polymer ?
#
loop_
_entity_poly.entity_id
_entity_poly.type
_entity_poly.pdbx_seq_one_letter_code
_entity_poly.pdbx_strand_id
1 'polypeptide(L)'
;MKSLRELLSGVAAHPNDVEARLACAEVLLGDDAPRAELIRAQVALSGRGLDPARRIALRKRVDALLSEHGKKWMGRLKALGASDFHYSRGFVEELSLSEKDLAEHGETLFALEPVHRLHVEVLSGKGLASAAAQPWFEQLRWLKLSGNGDGVARALASATHAGSLASLVLPLMDVEDLTALAGSEALAGLRSLSLTGNEGLGDEAAGALAESQLTLTRLYLSGTDLSEEGVAALAGGKRFQSLELLALNRNALTDEAAEVLAASKVLVNLQRLELVRNELSEEGVLVFRSAKALPKLSHLDLRQMGLSEDELKPLLKRFGKGVKL
;
A
#
# COMPACT_ATOMS: atom_id res chain seq x y z
N MET A 1 -25.61 -24.71 -9.69
CA MET A 1 -25.24 -23.29 -9.84
C MET A 1 -24.59 -22.86 -8.54
N LYS A 2 -23.40 -22.23 -8.58
CA LYS A 2 -22.76 -21.76 -7.34
C LYS A 2 -23.63 -20.69 -6.67
N SER A 3 -23.72 -20.72 -5.36
CA SER A 3 -24.36 -19.65 -4.59
C SER A 3 -23.55 -18.35 -4.69
N LEU A 4 -24.21 -17.21 -4.45
CA LEU A 4 -23.50 -15.92 -4.40
C LEU A 4 -22.35 -15.94 -3.39
N ARG A 5 -22.53 -16.60 -2.24
CA ARG A 5 -21.50 -16.72 -1.19
C ARG A 5 -20.25 -17.46 -1.67
N GLU A 6 -20.43 -18.56 -2.40
CA GLU A 6 -19.30 -19.32 -2.97
C GLU A 6 -18.55 -18.50 -4.03
N LEU A 7 -19.28 -17.74 -4.85
CA LEU A 7 -18.67 -16.86 -5.85
C LEU A 7 -17.90 -15.70 -5.19
N LEU A 8 -18.47 -15.09 -4.14
CA LEU A 8 -17.81 -14.03 -3.38
C LEU A 8 -16.51 -14.51 -2.73
N SER A 9 -16.47 -15.73 -2.20
CA SER A 9 -15.22 -16.31 -1.68
C SER A 9 -14.14 -16.43 -2.78
N GLY A 10 -14.53 -16.83 -3.99
CA GLY A 10 -13.62 -16.83 -5.15
C GLY A 10 -13.12 -15.43 -5.52
N VAL A 11 -14.01 -14.44 -5.51
CA VAL A 11 -13.65 -13.02 -5.75
C VAL A 11 -12.72 -12.49 -4.64
N ALA A 12 -12.93 -12.87 -3.38
CA ALA A 12 -12.05 -12.47 -2.28
C ALA A 12 -10.65 -13.08 -2.41
N ALA A 13 -10.55 -14.35 -2.80
CA ALA A 13 -9.27 -15.02 -3.04
C ALA A 13 -8.52 -14.42 -4.25
N HIS A 14 -9.27 -14.04 -5.29
CA HIS A 14 -8.74 -13.46 -6.52
C HIS A 14 -9.49 -12.16 -6.88
N PRO A 15 -9.16 -11.01 -6.25
CA PRO A 15 -9.91 -9.75 -6.43
C PRO A 15 -9.97 -9.24 -7.87
N ASN A 16 -9.06 -9.65 -8.74
CA ASN A 16 -9.05 -9.24 -10.15
C ASN A 16 -9.73 -10.25 -11.09
N ASP A 17 -10.31 -11.33 -10.58
CA ASP A 17 -11.01 -12.33 -11.40
C ASP A 17 -12.30 -11.73 -11.99
N VAL A 18 -12.26 -11.50 -13.30
CA VAL A 18 -13.37 -10.93 -14.06
C VAL A 18 -14.50 -11.95 -14.22
N GLU A 19 -14.17 -13.22 -14.44
CA GLU A 19 -15.17 -14.27 -14.69
C GLU A 19 -15.99 -14.54 -13.43
N ALA A 20 -15.34 -14.66 -12.28
CA ALA A 20 -16.02 -14.82 -11.00
C ALA A 20 -16.99 -13.66 -10.70
N ARG A 21 -16.59 -12.43 -11.02
CA ARG A 21 -17.45 -11.23 -10.84
C ARG A 21 -18.64 -11.24 -11.78
N LEU A 22 -18.44 -11.56 -13.05
CA LEU A 22 -19.56 -11.67 -14.00
C LEU A 22 -20.52 -12.79 -13.60
N ALA A 23 -20.03 -13.91 -13.08
CA ALA A 23 -20.88 -14.94 -12.50
C ALA A 23 -21.70 -14.42 -11.30
N CYS A 24 -21.13 -13.58 -10.43
CA CYS A 24 -21.92 -12.92 -9.38
C CYS A 24 -23.02 -12.03 -9.97
N ALA A 25 -22.74 -11.29 -11.04
CA ALA A 25 -23.72 -10.45 -11.70
C ALA A 25 -24.88 -11.26 -12.31
N GLU A 26 -24.59 -12.44 -12.87
CA GLU A 26 -25.64 -13.35 -13.37
C GLU A 26 -26.55 -13.84 -12.24
N VAL A 27 -25.97 -14.25 -11.10
CA VAL A 27 -26.75 -14.68 -9.93
C VAL A 27 -27.59 -13.52 -9.36
N LEU A 28 -27.05 -12.31 -9.31
CA LEU A 28 -27.73 -11.13 -8.79
C LEU A 28 -28.83 -10.59 -9.72
N LEU A 29 -28.92 -11.03 -10.98
CA LEU A 29 -29.88 -10.45 -11.93
C LEU A 29 -31.35 -10.63 -11.48
N GLY A 30 -31.66 -11.72 -10.78
CA GLY A 30 -32.99 -12.00 -10.26
C GLY A 30 -33.36 -11.25 -8.97
N ASP A 31 -32.36 -10.94 -8.13
CA ASP A 31 -32.57 -10.42 -6.77
C ASP A 31 -32.18 -8.95 -6.61
N ASP A 32 -31.14 -8.52 -7.33
CA ASP A 32 -30.58 -7.16 -7.28
C ASP A 32 -30.00 -6.77 -8.66
N ALA A 33 -30.90 -6.62 -9.64
CA ALA A 33 -30.54 -6.23 -11.00
C ALA A 33 -29.67 -4.95 -11.07
N PRO A 34 -29.89 -3.91 -10.24
CA PRO A 34 -29.00 -2.75 -10.23
C PRO A 34 -27.58 -3.08 -9.77
N ARG A 35 -27.38 -4.03 -8.83
CA ARG A 35 -26.06 -4.47 -8.40
C ARG A 35 -25.35 -5.27 -9.49
N ALA A 36 -26.10 -6.14 -10.18
CA ALA A 36 -25.61 -6.86 -11.35
C ALA A 36 -25.14 -5.90 -12.47
N GLU A 37 -25.91 -4.84 -12.72
CA GLU A 37 -25.53 -3.79 -13.68
C GLU A 37 -24.25 -3.06 -13.26
N LEU A 38 -24.14 -2.70 -11.96
CA LEU A 38 -22.94 -2.05 -11.43
C LEU A 38 -21.68 -2.90 -11.66
N ILE A 39 -21.76 -4.21 -11.38
CA ILE A 39 -20.65 -5.15 -11.59
C ILE A 39 -20.23 -5.12 -13.06
N ARG A 40 -21.17 -5.33 -14.00
CA ARG A 40 -20.87 -5.36 -15.44
C ARG A 40 -20.29 -4.02 -15.92
N ALA A 41 -20.83 -2.89 -15.46
CA ALA A 41 -20.36 -1.57 -15.85
C ALA A 41 -18.93 -1.28 -15.35
N GLN A 42 -18.64 -1.55 -14.07
CA GLN A 42 -17.30 -1.32 -13.51
C GLN A 42 -16.27 -2.34 -14.03
N VAL A 43 -16.66 -3.59 -14.30
CA VAL A 43 -15.80 -4.57 -15.00
C VAL A 43 -15.45 -4.06 -16.41
N ALA A 44 -16.44 -3.61 -17.19
CA ALA A 44 -16.18 -3.05 -18.52
C ALA A 44 -15.26 -1.82 -18.49
N LEU A 45 -15.40 -0.95 -17.47
CA LEU A 45 -14.52 0.21 -17.28
C LEU A 45 -13.06 -0.15 -16.97
N SER A 46 -12.83 -1.33 -16.38
CA SER A 46 -11.48 -1.83 -16.10
C SER A 46 -10.76 -2.40 -17.33
N GLY A 47 -11.50 -2.66 -18.41
CA GLY A 47 -10.96 -3.18 -19.67
C GLY A 47 -10.07 -2.17 -20.41
N ARG A 48 -9.05 -2.70 -21.10
CA ARG A 48 -8.20 -1.91 -22.01
C ARG A 48 -8.94 -1.65 -23.33
N GLY A 49 -8.64 -0.53 -23.97
CA GLY A 49 -9.16 -0.22 -25.33
C GLY A 49 -10.63 0.22 -25.39
N LEU A 50 -11.26 0.54 -24.26
CA LEU A 50 -12.62 1.07 -24.25
C LEU A 50 -12.69 2.46 -24.89
N ASP A 51 -13.57 2.61 -25.88
CA ASP A 51 -13.89 3.88 -26.54
C ASP A 51 -14.17 5.03 -25.53
N PRO A 52 -13.63 6.24 -25.75
CA PRO A 52 -13.80 7.36 -24.82
C PRO A 52 -15.26 7.74 -24.54
N ALA A 53 -16.14 7.74 -25.55
CA ALA A 53 -17.55 8.09 -25.37
C ALA A 53 -18.26 7.02 -24.53
N ARG A 54 -18.00 5.74 -24.81
CA ARG A 54 -18.51 4.62 -24.01
C ARG A 54 -17.99 4.66 -22.57
N ARG A 55 -16.72 5.02 -22.35
CA ARG A 55 -16.14 5.20 -21.02
C ARG A 55 -16.86 6.29 -20.23
N ILE A 56 -17.15 7.44 -20.86
CA ILE A 56 -17.90 8.53 -20.23
C ILE A 56 -19.32 8.08 -19.88
N ALA A 57 -20.02 7.41 -20.80
CA ALA A 57 -21.37 6.90 -20.57
C ALA A 57 -21.43 5.91 -19.41
N LEU A 58 -20.50 4.94 -19.36
CA LEU A 58 -20.42 3.97 -18.27
C LEU A 58 -20.12 4.63 -16.92
N ARG A 59 -19.22 5.63 -16.87
CA ARG A 59 -18.96 6.38 -15.63
C ARG A 59 -20.21 7.08 -15.12
N LYS A 60 -20.91 7.80 -16.00
CA LYS A 60 -22.19 8.45 -15.64
C LYS A 60 -23.21 7.43 -15.12
N ARG A 61 -23.27 6.23 -15.73
CA ARG A 61 -24.19 5.18 -15.27
C ARG A 61 -23.79 4.60 -13.91
N VAL A 62 -22.50 4.37 -13.68
CA VAL A 62 -21.97 3.95 -12.38
C VAL A 62 -22.30 4.98 -11.31
N ASP A 63 -22.09 6.27 -11.59
CA ASP A 63 -22.41 7.35 -10.65
C ASP A 63 -23.90 7.38 -10.29
N ALA A 64 -24.78 7.21 -11.29
CA ALA A 64 -26.23 7.12 -11.08
C ALA A 64 -26.61 5.91 -10.21
N LEU A 65 -26.09 4.71 -10.53
CA LEU A 65 -26.35 3.48 -9.75
C LEU A 65 -25.90 3.62 -8.29
N LEU A 66 -24.72 4.21 -8.06
CA LEU A 66 -24.21 4.43 -6.71
C LEU A 66 -25.01 5.49 -5.95
N SER A 67 -25.48 6.55 -6.63
CA SER A 67 -26.32 7.58 -6.04
C SER A 67 -27.70 7.02 -5.62
N GLU A 68 -28.32 6.23 -6.49
CA GLU A 68 -29.66 5.68 -6.30
C GLU A 68 -29.67 4.51 -5.30
N HIS A 69 -28.69 3.60 -5.37
CA HIS A 69 -28.73 2.32 -4.64
C HIS A 69 -27.59 2.14 -3.64
N GLY A 70 -26.50 2.90 -3.75
CA GLY A 70 -25.28 2.70 -2.96
C GLY A 70 -25.51 2.71 -1.45
N LYS A 71 -26.40 3.58 -0.96
CA LYS A 71 -26.79 3.66 0.46
C LYS A 71 -27.51 2.40 0.95
N LYS A 72 -28.36 1.80 0.12
CA LYS A 72 -29.09 0.57 0.45
C LYS A 72 -28.13 -0.61 0.57
N TRP A 73 -27.26 -0.78 -0.42
CA TRP A 73 -26.28 -1.88 -0.43
C TRP A 73 -25.36 -1.86 0.78
N MET A 74 -24.91 -0.67 1.18
CA MET A 74 -24.01 -0.56 2.32
C MET A 74 -24.70 -0.63 3.70
N GLY A 75 -26.04 -0.63 3.76
CA GLY A 75 -26.77 -0.50 5.03
C GLY A 75 -26.38 -1.57 6.05
N ARG A 76 -26.13 -2.81 5.58
CA ARG A 76 -25.69 -3.92 6.44
C ARG A 76 -24.26 -3.73 6.96
N LEU A 77 -23.34 -3.26 6.13
CA LEU A 77 -21.95 -3.02 6.55
C LEU A 77 -21.88 -1.89 7.58
N LYS A 78 -22.67 -0.82 7.39
CA LYS A 78 -22.81 0.27 8.36
C LYS A 78 -23.33 -0.20 9.71
N ALA A 79 -24.28 -1.13 9.72
CA ALA A 79 -24.78 -1.73 10.96
C ALA A 79 -23.72 -2.55 11.69
N LEU A 80 -22.64 -2.95 11.00
CA LEU A 80 -21.48 -3.65 11.54
C LEU A 80 -20.28 -2.72 11.79
N GLY A 81 -20.49 -1.39 11.83
CA GLY A 81 -19.46 -0.41 12.14
C GLY A 81 -18.62 0.09 10.95
N ALA A 82 -18.89 -0.38 9.72
CA ALA A 82 -18.08 0.03 8.56
C ALA A 82 -18.32 1.49 8.13
N SER A 83 -17.22 2.19 7.84
CA SER A 83 -17.19 3.55 7.30
C SER A 83 -16.23 3.66 6.10
N ASP A 84 -16.14 4.85 5.47
CA ASP A 84 -15.18 5.21 4.40
C ASP A 84 -14.90 4.13 3.36
N PHE A 85 -15.96 3.59 2.78
CA PHE A 85 -15.91 2.44 1.88
C PHE A 85 -15.83 2.87 0.42
N HIS A 86 -15.27 1.99 -0.41
CA HIS A 86 -15.14 2.20 -1.85
C HIS A 86 -15.71 1.02 -2.65
N TYR A 87 -16.59 1.32 -3.61
CA TYR A 87 -17.10 0.32 -4.56
C TYR A 87 -16.18 0.18 -5.76
N SER A 88 -15.66 -1.04 -5.96
CA SER A 88 -14.85 -1.42 -7.09
C SER A 88 -15.37 -2.71 -7.71
N ARG A 89 -15.56 -2.68 -9.04
CA ARG A 89 -16.09 -3.81 -9.84
C ARG A 89 -17.32 -4.46 -9.22
N GLY A 90 -18.21 -3.60 -8.72
CA GLY A 90 -19.51 -3.89 -8.16
C GLY A 90 -19.52 -4.42 -6.74
N PHE A 91 -18.41 -4.36 -6.00
CA PHE A 91 -18.32 -4.83 -4.61
C PHE A 91 -17.59 -3.81 -3.72
N VAL A 92 -17.77 -3.89 -2.41
CA VAL A 92 -16.94 -3.15 -1.47
C VAL A 92 -15.62 -3.89 -1.32
N GLU A 93 -14.53 -3.24 -1.71
CA GLU A 93 -13.18 -3.82 -1.65
C GLU A 93 -12.30 -3.14 -0.60
N GLU A 94 -12.68 -1.93 -0.19
CA GLU A 94 -11.99 -1.09 0.80
C GLU A 94 -13.01 -0.47 1.75
N LEU A 95 -12.69 -0.43 3.05
CA LEU A 95 -13.47 0.24 4.09
C LEU A 95 -12.62 0.52 5.36
N SER A 96 -13.19 1.30 6.26
CA SER A 96 -12.66 1.58 7.61
C SER A 96 -13.49 0.88 8.70
N LEU A 97 -12.83 0.42 9.77
CA LEU A 97 -13.44 -0.11 10.99
C LEU A 97 -12.71 0.40 12.24
N SER A 98 -13.41 0.46 13.38
CA SER A 98 -12.74 0.50 14.68
C SER A 98 -12.14 -0.86 15.02
N GLU A 99 -11.11 -0.92 15.87
CA GLU A 99 -10.56 -2.21 16.33
C GLU A 99 -11.60 -3.09 17.04
N LYS A 100 -12.61 -2.46 17.68
CA LYS A 100 -13.70 -3.16 18.36
C LYS A 100 -14.62 -3.84 17.35
N ASP A 101 -15.12 -3.07 16.38
CA ASP A 101 -16.04 -3.61 15.37
C ASP A 101 -15.35 -4.66 14.50
N LEU A 102 -14.05 -4.49 14.23
CA LEU A 102 -13.25 -5.50 13.54
C LEU A 102 -13.25 -6.84 14.29
N ALA A 103 -13.01 -6.81 15.60
CA ALA A 103 -12.98 -8.01 16.42
C ALA A 103 -14.37 -8.65 16.59
N GLU A 104 -15.42 -7.84 16.71
CA GLU A 104 -16.79 -8.31 16.94
C GLU A 104 -17.49 -8.79 15.66
N HIS A 105 -17.19 -8.17 14.51
CA HIS A 105 -17.98 -8.32 13.29
C HIS A 105 -17.18 -8.67 12.04
N GLY A 106 -15.84 -8.76 12.11
CA GLY A 106 -14.96 -8.99 10.97
C GLY A 106 -15.37 -10.21 10.13
N GLU A 107 -15.61 -11.37 10.75
CA GLU A 107 -16.00 -12.58 10.01
C GLU A 107 -17.28 -12.39 9.20
N THR A 108 -18.30 -11.80 9.82
CA THR A 108 -19.60 -11.57 9.17
C THR A 108 -19.44 -10.56 8.04
N LEU A 109 -18.70 -9.49 8.28
CA LEU A 109 -18.48 -8.43 7.29
C LEU A 109 -17.76 -8.95 6.04
N PHE A 110 -16.67 -9.70 6.24
CA PHE A 110 -15.85 -10.23 5.14
C PHE A 110 -16.52 -11.42 4.43
N ALA A 111 -17.57 -12.01 5.02
CA ALA A 111 -18.42 -12.97 4.32
C ALA A 111 -19.47 -12.30 3.40
N LEU A 112 -19.79 -11.02 3.63
CA LEU A 112 -20.79 -10.27 2.86
C LEU A 112 -20.20 -9.58 1.63
N GLU A 113 -18.96 -9.11 1.72
CA GLU A 113 -18.28 -8.38 0.66
C GLU A 113 -16.80 -8.86 0.55
N PRO A 114 -16.23 -8.92 -0.67
CA PRO A 114 -14.86 -9.37 -0.92
C PRO A 114 -13.84 -8.27 -0.58
N VAL A 115 -13.85 -7.83 0.68
CA VAL A 115 -12.98 -6.79 1.21
C VAL A 115 -11.56 -7.34 1.33
N HIS A 116 -10.60 -6.61 0.77
CA HIS A 116 -9.18 -6.97 0.85
C HIS A 116 -8.28 -5.77 1.22
N ARG A 117 -8.86 -4.57 1.31
CA ARG A 117 -8.20 -3.36 1.79
C ARG A 117 -8.93 -2.86 3.03
N LEU A 118 -8.21 -2.68 4.12
CA LEU A 118 -8.82 -2.31 5.38
C LEU A 118 -8.05 -1.16 6.02
N HIS A 119 -8.78 -0.17 6.51
CA HIS A 119 -8.27 0.79 7.46
C HIS A 119 -8.83 0.48 8.85
N VAL A 120 -7.96 0.43 9.86
CA VAL A 120 -8.36 0.18 11.25
C VAL A 120 -7.89 1.33 12.12
N GLU A 121 -8.83 1.91 12.86
CA GLU A 121 -8.51 2.79 13.99
C GLU A 121 -8.21 1.92 15.22
N VAL A 122 -6.94 1.92 15.64
CA VAL A 122 -6.42 1.08 16.72
C VAL A 122 -6.29 1.90 18.00
N LEU A 123 -6.78 1.34 19.10
CA LEU A 123 -6.74 1.94 20.43
C LEU A 123 -5.83 1.15 21.37
N SER A 124 -5.85 -0.19 21.31
CA SER A 124 -5.08 -1.05 22.23
C SER A 124 -4.39 -2.22 21.55
N GLY A 125 -4.62 -2.43 20.25
CA GLY A 125 -4.10 -3.56 19.48
C GLY A 125 -4.78 -4.90 19.79
N LYS A 126 -5.55 -5.03 20.88
CA LYS A 126 -6.21 -6.29 21.26
C LYS A 126 -7.26 -6.74 20.25
N GLY A 127 -8.07 -5.81 19.76
CA GLY A 127 -9.07 -6.11 18.72
C GLY A 127 -8.41 -6.58 17.42
N LEU A 128 -7.32 -5.91 17.03
CA LEU A 128 -6.51 -6.31 15.88
C LEU A 128 -5.87 -7.69 16.07
N ALA A 129 -5.32 -7.99 17.24
CA ALA A 129 -4.73 -9.30 17.54
C ALA A 129 -5.78 -10.42 17.47
N SER A 130 -6.97 -10.19 18.03
CA SER A 130 -8.09 -11.12 17.95
C SER A 130 -8.49 -11.39 16.50
N ALA A 131 -8.60 -10.34 15.68
CA ALA A 131 -8.91 -10.43 14.26
C ALA A 131 -7.83 -11.15 13.46
N ALA A 132 -6.55 -10.85 13.69
CA ALA A 132 -5.41 -11.43 12.99
C ALA A 132 -5.19 -12.93 13.28
N ALA A 133 -5.84 -13.44 14.33
CA ALA A 133 -5.91 -14.86 14.66
C ALA A 133 -7.08 -15.60 13.97
N GLN A 134 -7.92 -14.91 13.20
CA GLN A 134 -9.06 -15.52 12.50
C GLN A 134 -8.75 -15.81 11.02
N PRO A 135 -9.27 -16.92 10.44
CA PRO A 135 -8.99 -17.30 9.06
C PRO A 135 -9.40 -16.28 8.00
N TRP A 136 -10.47 -15.51 8.26
CA TRP A 136 -10.94 -14.49 7.31
C TRP A 136 -9.92 -13.35 7.12
N PHE A 137 -8.98 -13.16 8.05
CA PHE A 137 -7.92 -12.16 7.94
C PHE A 137 -6.98 -12.42 6.75
N GLU A 138 -6.89 -13.68 6.28
CA GLU A 138 -6.13 -14.03 5.08
C GLU A 138 -6.68 -13.40 3.79
N GLN A 139 -7.88 -12.82 3.81
CA GLN A 139 -8.43 -12.07 2.68
C GLN A 139 -7.74 -10.71 2.49
N LEU A 140 -7.09 -10.18 3.53
CA LEU A 140 -6.45 -8.87 3.48
C LEU A 140 -5.20 -8.91 2.58
N ARG A 141 -5.07 -7.86 1.77
CA ARG A 141 -3.92 -7.57 0.90
C ARG A 141 -3.30 -6.24 1.24
N TRP A 142 -4.09 -5.30 1.76
CA TRP A 142 -3.65 -3.98 2.17
C TRP A 142 -4.28 -3.61 3.51
N LEU A 143 -3.45 -3.20 4.46
CA LEU A 143 -3.88 -2.78 5.79
C LEU A 143 -3.26 -1.42 6.11
N LYS A 144 -4.10 -0.47 6.48
CA LYS A 144 -3.67 0.79 7.09
C LYS A 144 -4.13 0.79 8.54
N LEU A 145 -3.22 1.13 9.43
CA LEU A 145 -3.51 1.31 10.84
C LEU A 145 -3.38 2.80 11.17
N SER A 146 -4.26 3.28 12.05
CA SER A 146 -4.20 4.63 12.63
C SER A 146 -4.50 4.57 14.13
N GLY A 147 -4.31 5.69 14.82
CA GLY A 147 -4.48 5.80 16.27
C GLY A 147 -3.15 5.74 17.01
N ASN A 148 -3.24 5.79 18.34
CA ASN A 148 -2.10 5.90 19.27
C ASN A 148 -1.97 4.64 20.14
N GLY A 149 -2.56 3.53 19.70
CA GLY A 149 -2.65 2.33 20.53
C GLY A 149 -1.34 1.54 20.57
N ASP A 150 -0.81 1.36 21.77
CA ASP A 150 0.31 0.46 22.03
C ASP A 150 -0.01 -0.97 21.58
N GLY A 151 0.99 -1.72 21.09
CA GLY A 151 0.86 -3.14 20.80
C GLY A 151 0.37 -3.51 19.40
N VAL A 152 0.28 -2.55 18.47
CA VAL A 152 0.08 -2.80 17.04
C VAL A 152 1.11 -3.80 16.51
N ALA A 153 2.39 -3.57 16.82
CA ALA A 153 3.46 -4.44 16.36
C ALA A 153 3.31 -5.86 16.91
N ARG A 154 3.02 -6.00 18.21
CA ARG A 154 2.79 -7.30 18.84
C ARG A 154 1.60 -8.04 18.23
N ALA A 155 0.51 -7.34 17.94
CA ALA A 155 -0.68 -7.91 17.31
C ALA A 155 -0.38 -8.48 15.92
N LEU A 156 0.37 -7.75 15.10
CA LEU A 156 0.75 -8.21 13.76
C LEU A 156 1.87 -9.25 13.78
N ALA A 157 2.84 -9.12 14.69
CA ALA A 157 3.96 -10.04 14.80
C ALA A 157 3.52 -11.45 15.22
N SER A 158 2.42 -11.55 15.97
CA SER A 158 1.80 -12.80 16.42
C SER A 158 0.64 -13.29 15.55
N ALA A 159 0.35 -12.61 14.43
CA ALA A 159 -0.74 -12.96 13.55
C ALA A 159 -0.54 -14.35 12.92
N THR A 160 -1.56 -15.19 12.93
CA THR A 160 -1.50 -16.52 12.28
C THR A 160 -2.05 -16.50 10.86
N HIS A 161 -2.80 -15.46 10.49
CA HIS A 161 -3.51 -15.35 9.21
C HIS A 161 -3.14 -14.08 8.41
N ALA A 162 -1.96 -13.49 8.67
CA ALA A 162 -1.47 -12.29 7.96
C ALA A 162 -0.57 -12.60 6.74
N GLY A 163 -0.36 -13.87 6.40
CA GLY A 163 0.60 -14.28 5.36
C GLY A 163 0.29 -13.76 3.94
N SER A 164 -0.96 -13.38 3.67
CA SER A 164 -1.36 -12.79 2.39
C SER A 164 -1.28 -11.26 2.34
N LEU A 165 -0.95 -10.61 3.46
CA LEU A 165 -0.88 -9.15 3.54
C LEU A 165 0.31 -8.66 2.73
N ALA A 166 0.05 -7.93 1.65
CA ALA A 166 1.07 -7.44 0.73
C ALA A 166 1.53 -6.01 1.01
N SER A 167 0.69 -5.21 1.66
CA SER A 167 0.97 -3.81 1.95
C SER A 167 0.48 -3.41 3.34
N LEU A 168 1.33 -2.69 4.05
CA LEU A 168 1.08 -2.23 5.41
C LEU A 168 1.45 -0.75 5.55
N VAL A 169 0.54 0.03 6.10
CA VAL A 169 0.75 1.44 6.47
C VAL A 169 0.56 1.54 7.97
N LEU A 170 1.61 1.94 8.69
CA LEU A 170 1.60 1.97 10.15
C LEU A 170 1.53 3.41 10.66
N PRO A 171 0.84 3.63 11.80
CA PRO A 171 0.86 4.91 12.49
C PRO A 171 2.23 5.11 13.14
N LEU A 172 2.34 6.17 13.93
CA LEU A 172 3.49 6.44 14.77
C LEU A 172 3.82 5.21 15.64
N MET A 173 5.06 4.73 15.53
CA MET A 173 5.58 3.61 16.32
C MET A 173 6.97 3.92 16.86
N ASP A 174 7.37 3.19 17.91
CA ASP A 174 8.74 3.20 18.39
C ASP A 174 9.59 2.13 17.67
N VAL A 175 10.90 2.16 17.95
CA VAL A 175 11.88 1.26 17.33
C VAL A 175 11.75 -0.18 17.84
N GLU A 176 11.29 -0.39 19.08
CA GLU A 176 11.10 -1.72 19.66
C GLU A 176 9.99 -2.47 18.90
N ASP A 177 8.87 -1.79 18.69
CA ASP A 177 7.73 -2.28 17.91
C ASP A 177 8.12 -2.58 16.45
N LEU A 178 8.91 -1.69 15.82
CA LEU A 178 9.40 -1.94 14.47
C LEU A 178 10.33 -3.16 14.40
N THR A 179 11.20 -3.33 15.39
CA THR A 179 12.12 -4.47 15.46
C THR A 179 11.36 -5.79 15.58
N ALA A 180 10.30 -5.84 16.39
CA ALA A 180 9.42 -7.00 16.50
C ALA A 180 8.75 -7.35 15.16
N LEU A 181 8.31 -6.34 14.40
CA LEU A 181 7.72 -6.54 13.07
C LEU A 181 8.74 -6.98 12.03
N ALA A 182 9.94 -6.40 12.07
CA ALA A 182 11.03 -6.69 11.14
C ALA A 182 11.48 -8.16 11.19
N GLY A 183 11.30 -8.83 12.34
CA GLY A 183 11.59 -10.25 12.53
C GLY A 183 10.40 -11.20 12.33
N SER A 184 9.19 -10.70 12.04
CA SER A 184 7.99 -11.53 12.03
C SER A 184 7.85 -12.39 10.76
N GLU A 185 7.73 -13.70 10.95
CA GLU A 185 7.39 -14.64 9.86
C GLU A 185 5.93 -14.54 9.42
N ALA A 186 5.04 -14.01 10.26
CA ALA A 186 3.63 -13.82 9.95
C ALA A 186 3.40 -12.92 8.72
N LEU A 187 4.35 -12.02 8.46
CA LEU A 187 4.31 -11.04 7.38
C LEU A 187 5.14 -11.47 6.15
N ALA A 188 5.31 -12.78 5.93
CA ALA A 188 6.07 -13.33 4.80
C ALA A 188 5.59 -12.83 3.41
N GLY A 189 4.30 -12.47 3.29
CA GLY A 189 3.70 -11.89 2.08
C GLY A 189 3.96 -10.40 1.88
N LEU A 190 4.50 -9.69 2.88
CA LEU A 190 4.63 -8.24 2.84
C LEU A 190 5.64 -7.80 1.78
N ARG A 191 5.20 -6.88 0.92
CA ARG A 191 6.01 -6.33 -0.19
C ARG A 191 6.08 -4.81 -0.15
N SER A 192 5.19 -4.15 0.58
CA SER A 192 5.13 -2.70 0.70
C SER A 192 4.95 -2.31 2.16
N LEU A 193 5.87 -1.51 2.68
CA LEU A 193 5.79 -0.97 4.05
C LEU A 193 5.89 0.56 3.99
N SER A 194 4.93 1.22 4.63
CA SER A 194 4.94 2.67 4.81
C SER A 194 4.98 3.03 6.29
N LEU A 195 6.03 3.77 6.64
CA LEU A 195 6.27 4.41 7.94
C LEU A 195 6.32 5.94 7.79
N THR A 196 5.78 6.47 6.69
CA THR A 196 5.82 7.91 6.40
C THR A 196 5.19 8.74 7.51
N GLY A 197 5.88 9.79 7.96
CA GLY A 197 5.43 10.70 9.02
C GLY A 197 5.62 10.14 10.43
N ASN A 198 6.40 9.08 10.60
CA ASN A 198 6.83 8.60 11.91
C ASN A 198 8.09 9.37 12.36
N GLU A 199 7.90 10.63 12.74
CA GLU A 199 8.95 11.48 13.32
C GLU A 199 9.56 10.80 14.56
N GLY A 200 10.88 10.85 14.70
CA GLY A 200 11.64 10.24 15.79
C GLY A 200 12.06 8.78 15.60
N LEU A 201 11.70 8.11 14.49
CA LEU A 201 12.20 6.75 14.22
C LEU A 201 13.71 6.70 13.96
N GLY A 202 14.22 7.65 13.17
CA GLY A 202 15.64 7.85 12.92
C GLY A 202 16.39 6.63 12.38
N ASP A 203 17.71 6.64 12.57
CA ASP A 203 18.62 5.64 11.99
C ASP A 203 18.51 4.27 12.64
N GLU A 204 18.06 4.20 13.89
CA GLU A 204 17.88 2.94 14.61
C GLU A 204 16.80 2.08 13.92
N ALA A 205 15.70 2.72 13.52
CA ALA A 205 14.65 2.09 12.71
C ALA A 205 15.17 1.63 11.34
N ALA A 206 16.03 2.42 10.71
CA ALA A 206 16.67 2.06 9.45
C ALA A 206 17.58 0.82 9.60
N GLY A 207 18.31 0.74 10.71
CA GLY A 207 19.12 -0.41 11.09
C GLY A 207 18.26 -1.67 11.28
N ALA A 208 17.19 -1.58 12.07
CA ALA A 208 16.26 -2.69 12.28
C ALA A 208 15.65 -3.20 10.97
N LEU A 209 15.30 -2.29 10.06
CA LEU A 209 14.80 -2.63 8.72
C LEU A 209 15.88 -3.25 7.83
N ALA A 210 17.13 -2.79 7.91
CA ALA A 210 18.24 -3.34 7.14
C ALA A 210 18.60 -4.79 7.54
N GLU A 211 18.34 -5.15 8.80
CA GLU A 211 18.54 -6.49 9.37
C GLU A 211 17.28 -7.40 9.29
N SER A 212 16.16 -6.84 8.83
CA SER A 212 14.86 -7.51 8.73
C SER A 212 14.88 -8.76 7.85
N GLN A 213 13.95 -9.70 8.12
CA GLN A 213 13.64 -10.82 7.22
C GLN A 213 12.59 -10.47 6.16
N LEU A 214 12.00 -9.28 6.21
CA LEU A 214 10.99 -8.83 5.26
C LEU A 214 11.61 -8.67 3.87
N THR A 215 10.93 -9.19 2.86
CA THR A 215 11.36 -9.08 1.46
C THR A 215 10.57 -7.98 0.76
N LEU A 216 10.93 -6.73 1.04
CA LEU A 216 10.21 -5.56 0.55
C LEU A 216 10.57 -5.20 -0.90
N THR A 217 9.56 -4.75 -1.64
CA THR A 217 9.69 -4.15 -2.98
C THR A 217 9.44 -2.64 -2.94
N ARG A 218 8.73 -2.14 -1.92
CA ARG A 218 8.41 -0.72 -1.74
C ARG A 218 8.59 -0.36 -0.27
N LEU A 219 9.36 0.69 -0.02
CA LEU A 219 9.62 1.19 1.32
C LEU A 219 9.44 2.72 1.33
N TYR A 220 8.57 3.19 2.21
CA TYR A 220 8.27 4.61 2.37
C TYR A 220 8.65 5.08 3.77
N LEU A 221 9.73 5.86 3.84
CA LEU A 221 10.35 6.41 5.05
C LEU A 221 10.44 7.93 4.92
N SER A 222 9.39 8.57 4.41
CA SER A 222 9.38 10.03 4.25
C SER A 222 9.01 10.70 5.57
N GLY A 223 9.79 11.69 6.03
CA GLY A 223 9.55 12.35 7.32
C GLY A 223 9.67 11.39 8.50
N THR A 224 10.82 10.72 8.61
CA THR A 224 11.13 9.78 9.70
C THR A 224 12.44 10.12 10.41
N ASP A 225 12.92 11.36 10.25
CA ASP A 225 14.16 11.88 10.84
C ASP A 225 15.41 11.04 10.55
N LEU A 226 15.49 10.49 9.33
CA LEU A 226 16.68 9.75 8.88
C LEU A 226 17.83 10.70 8.59
N SER A 227 19.03 10.35 9.03
CA SER A 227 20.27 10.97 8.56
C SER A 227 20.95 10.12 7.49
N GLU A 228 22.16 10.55 7.11
CA GLU A 228 23.09 9.84 6.24
C GLU A 228 23.43 8.44 6.79
N GLU A 229 23.53 8.27 8.10
CA GLU A 229 23.76 6.98 8.75
C GLU A 229 22.61 6.01 8.51
N GLY A 230 21.36 6.45 8.67
CA GLY A 230 20.18 5.65 8.36
C GLY A 230 20.13 5.28 6.88
N VAL A 231 20.46 6.22 5.98
CA VAL A 231 20.56 5.93 4.54
C VAL A 231 21.65 4.90 4.25
N ALA A 232 22.80 4.96 4.92
CA ALA A 232 23.86 3.97 4.79
C ALA A 232 23.43 2.59 5.27
N ALA A 233 22.69 2.50 6.38
CA ALA A 233 22.11 1.24 6.85
C ALA A 233 21.18 0.62 5.79
N LEU A 234 20.23 1.41 5.25
CA LEU A 234 19.34 0.95 4.18
C LEU A 234 20.10 0.54 2.91
N ALA A 235 21.10 1.32 2.50
CA ALA A 235 21.93 1.02 1.34
C ALA A 235 22.79 -0.26 1.50
N GLY A 236 23.01 -0.72 2.74
CA GLY A 236 23.70 -1.96 3.10
C GLY A 236 22.79 -3.16 3.42
N GLY A 237 21.48 -2.95 3.56
CA GLY A 237 20.52 -3.96 4.00
C GLY A 237 20.32 -5.10 2.99
N LYS A 238 20.95 -6.26 3.21
CA LYS A 238 21.07 -7.36 2.21
C LYS A 238 19.75 -7.82 1.57
N ARG A 239 18.62 -7.70 2.27
CA ARG A 239 17.29 -8.10 1.78
C ARG A 239 16.64 -7.07 0.83
N PHE A 240 17.16 -5.84 0.76
CA PHE A 240 16.67 -4.80 -0.16
C PHE A 240 17.15 -4.96 -1.61
N GLN A 241 17.76 -6.09 -1.96
CA GLN A 241 17.98 -6.46 -3.35
C GLN A 241 16.68 -6.53 -4.16
N SER A 242 15.54 -6.80 -3.52
CA SER A 242 14.23 -6.81 -4.19
C SER A 242 13.54 -5.44 -4.22
N LEU A 243 14.15 -4.40 -3.62
CA LEU A 243 13.53 -3.09 -3.50
C LEU A 243 13.48 -2.41 -4.86
N GLU A 244 12.28 -2.02 -5.28
CA GLU A 244 11.99 -1.33 -6.54
C GLU A 244 11.67 0.14 -6.32
N LEU A 245 11.12 0.49 -5.15
CA LEU A 245 10.77 1.86 -4.77
C LEU A 245 11.28 2.17 -3.37
N LEU A 246 12.01 3.28 -3.25
CA LEU A 246 12.43 3.86 -1.98
C LEU A 246 12.03 5.34 -1.94
N ALA A 247 11.27 5.74 -0.93
CA ALA A 247 10.85 7.13 -0.74
C ALA A 247 11.39 7.68 0.58
N LEU A 248 12.29 8.67 0.49
CA LEU A 248 13.02 9.30 1.60
C LEU A 248 12.74 10.80 1.66
N ASN A 249 11.56 11.23 1.21
CA ASN A 249 11.20 12.64 1.14
C ASN A 249 11.21 13.27 2.55
N ARG A 250 11.60 14.54 2.69
CA ARG A 250 11.55 15.28 3.97
C ARG A 250 12.34 14.62 5.11
N ASN A 251 13.60 14.27 4.90
CA ASN A 251 14.50 13.81 5.96
C ASN A 251 15.72 14.74 6.13
N ALA A 252 15.72 15.91 5.49
CA ALA A 252 16.86 16.84 5.50
C ALA A 252 18.18 16.22 5.00
N LEU A 253 18.09 15.21 4.13
CA LEU A 253 19.26 14.50 3.61
C LEU A 253 20.12 15.41 2.74
N THR A 254 21.44 15.23 2.81
CA THR A 254 22.42 16.01 2.05
C THR A 254 23.04 15.20 0.91
N ASP A 255 24.09 15.74 0.28
CA ASP A 255 24.81 15.13 -0.84
C ASP A 255 25.45 13.79 -0.45
N GLU A 256 25.88 13.65 0.80
CA GLU A 256 26.43 12.42 1.38
C GLU A 256 25.44 11.25 1.25
N ALA A 257 24.16 11.48 1.54
CA ALA A 257 23.13 10.46 1.39
C ALA A 257 22.94 10.05 -0.10
N ALA A 258 23.05 11.01 -1.03
CA ALA A 258 22.99 10.71 -2.46
C ALA A 258 24.18 9.88 -2.95
N GLU A 259 25.38 10.20 -2.49
CA GLU A 259 26.59 9.43 -2.79
C GLU A 259 26.45 7.97 -2.33
N VAL A 260 25.99 7.78 -1.09
CA VAL A 260 25.74 6.47 -0.50
C VAL A 260 24.71 5.68 -1.32
N LEU A 261 23.56 6.30 -1.65
CA LEU A 261 22.52 5.66 -2.45
C LEU A 261 23.04 5.28 -3.85
N ALA A 262 23.73 6.18 -4.52
CA ALA A 262 24.27 5.96 -5.87
C ALA A 262 25.37 4.89 -5.92
N ALA A 263 26.09 4.68 -4.81
CA ALA A 263 27.11 3.66 -4.66
C ALA A 263 26.58 2.31 -4.14
N SER A 264 25.30 2.23 -3.72
CA SER A 264 24.73 1.00 -3.14
C SER A 264 24.77 -0.17 -4.12
N LYS A 265 25.50 -1.22 -3.74
CA LYS A 265 25.55 -2.51 -4.47
C LYS A 265 24.40 -3.45 -4.10
N VAL A 266 23.52 -3.01 -3.20
CA VAL A 266 22.39 -3.80 -2.70
C VAL A 266 21.12 -3.42 -3.46
N LEU A 267 20.88 -2.12 -3.69
CA LEU A 267 19.66 -1.59 -4.33
C LEU A 267 19.63 -1.80 -5.86
N VAL A 268 20.10 -2.96 -6.32
CA VAL A 268 20.31 -3.28 -7.75
C VAL A 268 19.02 -3.33 -8.57
N ASN A 269 17.87 -3.56 -7.91
CA ASN A 269 16.56 -3.57 -8.55
C ASN A 269 15.78 -2.26 -8.37
N LEU A 270 16.37 -1.23 -7.75
CA LEU A 270 15.69 0.03 -7.50
C LEU A 270 15.32 0.70 -8.82
N GLN A 271 14.04 0.99 -9.01
CA GLN A 271 13.49 1.62 -10.21
C GLN A 271 13.09 3.07 -9.96
N ARG A 272 12.63 3.37 -8.74
CA ARG A 272 12.15 4.68 -8.33
C ARG A 272 12.77 5.09 -6.99
N LEU A 273 13.37 6.27 -6.98
CA LEU A 273 13.89 6.93 -5.79
C LEU A 273 13.19 8.30 -5.65
N GLU A 274 12.67 8.58 -4.47
CA GLU A 274 12.06 9.87 -4.15
C GLU A 274 12.85 10.56 -3.03
N LEU A 275 13.29 11.80 -3.31
CA LEU A 275 14.10 12.64 -2.43
C LEU A 275 13.48 14.04 -2.26
N VAL A 276 12.17 14.16 -2.53
CA VAL A 276 11.42 15.42 -2.50
C VAL A 276 11.61 16.14 -1.16
N ARG A 277 11.91 17.44 -1.20
CA ARG A 277 12.18 18.27 -0.01
C ARG A 277 13.29 17.70 0.88
N ASN A 278 14.44 17.39 0.31
CA ASN A 278 15.71 17.23 1.04
C ASN A 278 16.67 18.38 0.64
N GLU A 279 17.89 18.36 1.16
CA GLU A 279 18.86 19.46 1.09
C GLU A 279 20.04 19.16 0.16
N LEU A 280 19.82 18.32 -0.86
CA LEU A 280 20.86 18.00 -1.84
C LEU A 280 21.10 19.19 -2.77
N SER A 281 22.37 19.45 -3.05
CA SER A 281 22.81 20.39 -4.07
C SER A 281 22.66 19.81 -5.49
N GLU A 282 22.86 20.65 -6.51
CA GLU A 282 22.98 20.18 -7.88
C GLU A 282 24.11 19.14 -8.05
N GLU A 283 25.23 19.30 -7.34
CA GLU A 283 26.35 18.37 -7.41
C GLU A 283 25.98 17.00 -6.81
N GLY A 284 25.30 17.01 -5.66
CA GLY A 284 24.83 15.82 -4.97
C GLY A 284 23.85 15.00 -5.82
N VAL A 285 22.89 15.63 -6.49
CA VAL A 285 21.96 14.87 -7.36
C VAL A 285 22.66 14.35 -8.63
N LEU A 286 23.69 15.05 -9.12
CA LEU A 286 24.40 14.67 -10.33
C LEU A 286 25.20 13.37 -10.19
N VAL A 287 25.40 12.84 -8.98
CA VAL A 287 25.99 11.51 -8.76
C VAL A 287 25.13 10.39 -9.38
N PHE A 288 23.82 10.59 -9.48
CA PHE A 288 22.91 9.66 -10.13
C PHE A 288 23.04 9.64 -11.66
N ARG A 289 23.75 10.59 -12.29
CA ARG A 289 23.93 10.60 -13.77
C ARG A 289 24.63 9.36 -14.30
N SER A 290 25.47 8.72 -13.48
CA SER A 290 26.32 7.59 -13.87
C SER A 290 26.43 6.49 -12.81
N ALA A 291 25.54 6.49 -11.82
CA ALA A 291 25.41 5.42 -10.82
C ALA A 291 25.20 4.04 -11.49
N LYS A 292 26.30 3.30 -11.69
CA LYS A 292 26.31 1.95 -12.28
C LYS A 292 25.75 0.89 -11.33
N ALA A 293 25.82 1.16 -10.02
CA ALA A 293 25.31 0.27 -8.98
C ALA A 293 23.77 0.21 -8.97
N LEU A 294 23.11 1.19 -9.58
CA LEU A 294 21.65 1.27 -9.73
C LEU A 294 21.22 1.12 -11.21
N PRO A 295 21.39 -0.08 -11.81
CA PRO A 295 21.19 -0.28 -13.26
C PRO A 295 19.72 -0.14 -13.70
N LYS A 296 18.76 -0.34 -12.79
CA LYS A 296 17.32 -0.26 -13.08
C LYS A 296 16.69 1.09 -12.73
N LEU A 297 17.45 2.00 -12.11
CA LEU A 297 16.90 3.28 -11.68
C LEU A 297 16.51 4.08 -12.92
N SER A 298 15.22 4.40 -13.01
CA SER A 298 14.59 5.07 -14.15
C SER A 298 13.74 6.25 -13.73
N HIS A 299 13.34 6.33 -12.45
CA HIS A 299 12.55 7.42 -11.90
C HIS A 299 13.27 8.04 -10.71
N LEU A 300 13.45 9.36 -10.76
CA LEU A 300 14.06 10.15 -9.69
C LEU A 300 13.19 11.38 -9.42
N ASP A 301 12.64 11.48 -8.22
CA ASP A 301 11.79 12.62 -7.83
C ASP A 301 12.56 13.56 -6.90
N LEU A 302 12.87 14.75 -7.42
CA LEU A 302 13.68 15.80 -6.78
C LEU A 302 12.87 17.09 -6.57
N ARG A 303 11.54 16.98 -6.61
CA ARG A 303 10.67 18.15 -6.49
C ARG A 303 10.93 18.91 -5.19
N GLN A 304 10.72 20.22 -5.24
CA GLN A 304 10.78 21.08 -4.05
C GLN A 304 12.14 21.06 -3.34
N MET A 305 13.24 20.98 -4.10
CA MET A 305 14.61 21.07 -3.61
C MET A 305 15.34 22.35 -4.09
N GLY A 306 14.66 23.20 -4.87
CA GLY A 306 15.24 24.47 -5.36
C GLY A 306 16.24 24.31 -6.51
N LEU A 307 16.31 23.14 -7.14
CA LEU A 307 17.29 22.81 -8.17
C LEU A 307 16.99 23.47 -9.53
N SER A 308 18.05 23.91 -10.21
CA SER A 308 17.96 24.44 -11.57
C SER A 308 17.87 23.32 -12.63
N GLU A 309 16.85 23.34 -13.48
CA GLU A 309 16.74 22.38 -14.61
C GLU A 309 17.92 22.48 -15.59
N ASP A 310 18.50 23.68 -15.75
CA ASP A 310 19.64 23.91 -16.64
C ASP A 310 20.91 23.18 -16.19
N GLU A 311 21.17 23.14 -14.88
CA GLU A 311 22.30 22.44 -14.28
C GLU A 311 22.14 20.92 -14.33
N LEU A 312 20.89 20.44 -14.40
CA LEU A 312 20.55 19.01 -14.38
C LEU A 312 20.38 18.37 -15.75
N LYS A 313 20.76 19.05 -16.83
CA LYS A 313 20.82 18.48 -18.20
C LYS A 313 21.50 17.11 -18.28
N PRO A 314 22.65 16.86 -17.60
CA PRO A 314 23.27 15.52 -17.63
C PRO A 314 22.38 14.43 -17.05
N LEU A 315 21.58 14.77 -16.04
CA LEU A 315 20.67 13.86 -15.35
C LEU A 315 19.42 13.58 -16.22
N LEU A 316 18.86 14.63 -16.84
CA LEU A 316 17.79 14.52 -17.83
C LEU A 316 18.19 13.64 -19.03
N LYS A 317 19.46 13.66 -19.43
CA LYS A 317 19.96 12.78 -20.51
C LYS A 317 19.86 11.29 -20.15
N ARG A 318 20.08 10.93 -18.88
CA ARG A 318 19.96 9.53 -18.41
C ARG A 318 18.51 9.10 -18.25
N PHE A 319 17.69 9.92 -17.60
CA PHE A 319 16.36 9.51 -17.13
C PHE A 319 15.20 10.02 -17.99
N GLY A 320 15.42 11.03 -18.84
CA GLY A 320 14.39 11.67 -19.63
C GLY A 320 13.20 12.12 -18.78
N LYS A 321 12.00 11.65 -19.11
CA LYS A 321 10.75 11.97 -18.39
C LYS A 321 10.66 11.37 -16.98
N GLY A 322 11.59 10.48 -16.64
CA GLY A 322 11.68 9.82 -15.33
C GLY A 322 12.14 10.74 -14.21
N VAL A 323 12.71 11.90 -14.52
CA VAL A 323 13.07 12.91 -13.52
C VAL A 323 11.91 13.87 -13.29
N LYS A 324 11.67 14.21 -12.03
CA LYS A 324 10.73 15.25 -11.60
C LYS A 324 11.51 16.31 -10.82
N LEU A 325 11.41 17.56 -11.26
CA LEU A 325 11.99 18.76 -10.64
C LEU A 325 10.86 19.67 -10.13
#